data_AF-A0A353RBA1-F1
#
_entry.id   AF-A0A353RBA1-F1
#
_cell.length_a   1.000
_cell.length_b   1.000
_cell.length_c   1.000
_cell.angle_alpha   90.00
_cell.angle_beta   90.00
_cell.angle_gamma   90.00
#
_symmetry.space_group_name_H-M   'P 1'
#
loop_
_entity.id
_entity.type
_entity.pdbx_description
1 polymer ?
#
loop_
_entity_poly.entity_id
_entity_poly.type
_entity_poly.pdbx_seq_one_letter_code
_entity_poly.pdbx_strand_id
1 'polypeptide(L)'
;KPQVHPSHIDYYVAQGIAARIYLTMENWSKARDAAAEARKSTKIGEPADISSGMNSVNPQNIMWGAEIISDQAGIYASFLMHMDSDSPGYGNTAFKRINKQLYAKMGPNDVRAKKWWDPAHPSGAYQQIKFKWADITIYTGDYIWMRNEEMLLTQAEAECRLGNDAAAQQLLRDLMAKRDPNYTVNK
;
A
#
# COMPACT_ATOMS: atom_id res chain seq x y z
N LYS A 1 -21.83 10.94 1.37
CA LYS A 1 -22.39 10.12 0.26
C LYS A 1 -21.33 9.08 -0.10
N PRO A 2 -21.65 7.78 -0.19
CA PRO A 2 -20.70 6.75 -0.62
C PRO A 2 -20.29 6.97 -2.08
N GLN A 3 -19.07 6.57 -2.43
CA GLN A 3 -18.59 6.66 -3.80
C GLN A 3 -19.39 5.73 -4.74
N VAL A 4 -19.59 6.19 -5.98
CA VAL A 4 -20.17 5.36 -7.06
C VAL A 4 -19.08 4.63 -7.85
N HIS A 5 -17.89 5.23 -7.93
CA HIS A 5 -16.72 4.69 -8.61
C HIS A 5 -15.50 4.92 -7.70
N PRO A 6 -14.52 4.01 -7.63
CA PRO A 6 -13.36 4.11 -6.72
C PRO A 6 -12.48 5.35 -6.91
N SER A 7 -12.64 6.09 -8.00
CA SER A 7 -11.95 7.37 -8.24
C SER A 7 -12.64 8.58 -7.60
N HIS A 8 -13.89 8.45 -7.20
CA HIS A 8 -14.64 9.54 -6.57
C HIS A 8 -14.28 9.67 -5.09
N ILE A 9 -14.15 10.91 -4.63
CA ILE A 9 -13.94 11.18 -3.20
C ILE A 9 -15.27 11.05 -2.48
N ASP A 10 -15.38 10.04 -1.62
CA ASP A 10 -16.47 9.94 -0.65
C ASP A 10 -16.08 10.48 0.73
N TYR A 11 -17.00 10.33 1.69
CA TYR A 11 -16.77 10.77 3.06
C TYR A 11 -15.54 10.10 3.70
N TYR A 12 -15.34 8.80 3.50
CA TYR A 12 -14.24 8.05 4.11
C TYR A 12 -12.91 8.38 3.45
N VAL A 13 -12.89 8.58 2.13
CA VAL A 13 -11.72 9.10 1.40
C VAL A 13 -11.36 10.50 1.89
N ALA A 14 -12.35 11.39 2.06
CA ALA A 14 -12.12 12.73 2.61
C ALA A 14 -11.55 12.68 4.04
N GLN A 15 -12.02 11.77 4.88
CA GLN A 15 -11.43 11.52 6.20
C GLN A 15 -9.99 11.02 6.10
N GLY A 16 -9.67 10.15 5.14
CA GLY A 16 -8.29 9.71 4.94
C GLY A 16 -7.36 10.82 4.47
N ILE A 17 -7.84 11.73 3.61
CA ILE A 17 -7.10 12.94 3.23
C ILE A 17 -6.90 13.84 4.46
N ALA A 18 -7.94 14.03 5.27
CA ALA A 18 -7.85 14.80 6.51
C ALA A 18 -6.85 14.19 7.49
N ALA A 19 -6.81 12.85 7.62
CA ALA A 19 -5.86 12.14 8.46
C ALA A 19 -4.40 12.41 8.02
N ARG A 20 -4.11 12.38 6.71
CA ARG A 20 -2.78 12.76 6.18
C ARG A 20 -2.40 14.18 6.57
N ILE A 21 -3.31 15.13 6.39
CA ILE A 21 -3.09 16.55 6.73
C ILE A 21 -2.82 16.70 8.23
N TYR A 22 -3.68 16.12 9.09
CA TYR A 22 -3.52 16.23 10.53
C TYR A 22 -2.25 15.54 11.04
N LEU A 23 -1.85 14.43 10.44
CA LEU A 23 -0.60 13.76 10.77
C LEU A 23 0.61 14.67 10.45
N THR A 24 0.62 15.31 9.28
CA THR A 24 1.68 16.28 8.92
C THR A 24 1.69 17.52 9.82
N MET A 25 0.53 17.95 10.31
CA MET A 25 0.40 19.06 11.26
C MET A 25 0.73 18.67 12.71
N GLU A 26 1.13 17.43 12.96
CA GLU A 26 1.34 16.88 14.30
C GLU A 26 0.09 16.99 15.20
N ASN A 27 -1.09 17.09 14.59
CA ASN A 27 -2.35 17.11 15.31
C ASN A 27 -2.80 15.67 15.58
N TRP A 28 -2.12 15.02 16.52
CA TRP A 28 -2.25 13.59 16.78
C TRP A 28 -3.68 13.15 17.08
N SER A 29 -4.43 13.92 17.90
CA SER A 29 -5.82 13.58 18.21
C SER A 29 -6.69 13.56 16.95
N LYS A 30 -6.60 14.59 16.10
CA LYS A 30 -7.41 14.63 14.88
C LYS A 30 -6.94 13.63 13.83
N ALA A 31 -5.63 13.36 13.76
CA ALA A 31 -5.08 12.34 12.88
C ALA A 31 -5.60 10.94 13.24
N ARG A 32 -5.57 10.59 14.53
CA ARG A 32 -6.15 9.34 15.04
C ARG A 32 -7.62 9.23 14.69
N ASP A 33 -8.42 10.24 15.01
CA ASP A 33 -9.88 10.19 14.85
C ASP A 33 -10.28 10.10 13.38
N ALA A 34 -9.66 10.92 12.51
CA ALA A 34 -9.91 10.90 11.07
C ALA A 34 -9.46 9.56 10.46
N ALA A 35 -8.30 9.02 10.84
CA ALA A 35 -7.82 7.74 10.34
C ALA A 35 -8.72 6.57 10.78
N ALA A 36 -9.14 6.55 12.04
CA ALA A 36 -10.06 5.56 12.56
C ALA A 36 -11.42 5.60 11.84
N GLU A 37 -11.93 6.79 11.55
CA GLU A 37 -13.17 6.98 10.79
C GLU A 37 -13.01 6.50 9.34
N ALA A 38 -11.93 6.91 8.67
CA ALA A 38 -11.65 6.58 7.28
C ALA A 38 -11.60 5.06 7.06
N ARG A 39 -11.03 4.31 8.02
CA ARG A 39 -10.93 2.85 7.95
C ARG A 39 -12.25 2.10 7.97
N LYS A 40 -13.36 2.72 8.41
CA LYS A 40 -14.65 2.01 8.54
C LYS A 40 -15.22 1.53 7.20
N SER A 41 -14.79 2.10 6.08
CA SER A 41 -15.26 1.70 4.74
C SER A 41 -14.58 0.45 4.19
N THR A 42 -13.45 0.02 4.76
CA THR A 42 -12.57 -1.01 4.19
C THR A 42 -11.99 -1.90 5.27
N LYS A 43 -11.25 -2.94 4.90
CA LYS A 43 -10.60 -3.86 5.85
C LYS A 43 -9.10 -3.94 5.57
N ILE A 44 -8.33 -4.43 6.55
CA ILE A 44 -6.93 -4.81 6.31
C ILE A 44 -6.91 -5.87 5.22
N GLY A 45 -6.07 -5.68 4.21
CA GLY A 45 -5.98 -6.61 3.09
C GLY A 45 -5.40 -7.94 3.54
N GLU A 46 -5.97 -9.02 3.04
CA GLU A 46 -5.44 -10.36 3.18
C GLU A 46 -4.10 -10.47 2.42
N PRO A 47 -3.28 -11.50 2.67
CA PRO A 47 -2.02 -11.69 1.95
C PRO A 47 -2.18 -11.68 0.42
N ALA A 48 -3.30 -12.21 -0.10
CA ALA A 48 -3.61 -12.20 -1.53
C ALA A 48 -3.77 -10.78 -2.09
N ASP A 49 -4.45 -9.90 -1.35
CA ASP A 49 -4.77 -8.51 -1.74
C ASP A 49 -3.53 -7.64 -1.97
N ILE A 50 -2.37 -8.05 -1.44
CA ILE A 50 -1.11 -7.33 -1.58
C ILE A 50 -0.05 -8.09 -2.38
N SER A 51 -0.40 -9.21 -3.01
CA SER A 51 0.56 -10.09 -3.71
C SER A 51 0.31 -10.19 -5.21
N SER A 52 -0.73 -9.53 -5.72
CA SER A 52 -1.23 -9.60 -7.10
C SER A 52 -0.77 -8.45 -7.99
N GLY A 53 0.35 -7.79 -7.69
CA GLY A 53 0.89 -6.73 -8.55
C GLY A 53 0.35 -5.33 -8.29
N MET A 54 -0.52 -5.14 -7.28
CA MET A 54 -0.99 -3.82 -6.83
C MET A 54 -1.53 -2.93 -7.97
N ASN A 55 -2.32 -3.55 -8.85
CA ASN A 55 -2.77 -3.01 -10.14
C ASN A 55 -4.29 -3.15 -10.33
N SER A 56 -5.03 -3.31 -9.23
CA SER A 56 -6.48 -3.38 -9.22
C SER A 56 -7.05 -2.57 -8.05
N VAL A 57 -8.15 -1.86 -8.29
CA VAL A 57 -8.94 -1.18 -7.24
C VAL A 57 -9.90 -2.09 -6.48
N ASN A 58 -10.07 -3.34 -6.90
CA ASN A 58 -11.02 -4.29 -6.33
C ASN A 58 -10.67 -4.88 -4.95
N PRO A 59 -9.40 -4.98 -4.51
CA PRO A 59 -9.08 -5.53 -3.20
C PRO A 59 -9.75 -4.77 -2.06
N GLN A 60 -10.18 -5.49 -1.02
CA GLN A 60 -11.01 -4.95 0.08
C GLN A 60 -10.34 -3.85 0.92
N ASN A 61 -9.03 -3.68 0.76
CA ASN A 61 -8.23 -2.69 1.45
C ASN A 61 -8.03 -1.41 0.65
N ILE A 62 -8.52 -1.32 -0.60
CA ILE A 62 -8.42 -0.11 -1.41
C ILE A 62 -9.55 0.84 -1.04
N MET A 63 -9.19 2.06 -0.65
CA MET A 63 -10.14 3.12 -0.31
C MET A 63 -10.38 4.06 -1.48
N TRP A 64 -9.32 4.39 -2.22
CA TRP A 64 -9.36 5.36 -3.31
C TRP A 64 -8.33 5.01 -4.37
N GLY A 65 -8.73 5.08 -5.64
CA GLY A 65 -7.88 4.75 -6.78
C GLY A 65 -8.55 5.01 -8.12
N ALA A 66 -7.83 4.81 -9.22
CA ALA A 66 -8.37 4.92 -10.57
C ALA A 66 -8.34 3.57 -11.26
N GLU A 67 -9.51 3.13 -11.73
CA GLU A 67 -9.61 2.08 -12.76
C GLU A 67 -9.03 2.64 -14.07
N ILE A 68 -8.12 1.89 -14.69
CA ILE A 68 -7.49 2.29 -15.95
C ILE A 68 -7.95 1.37 -17.07
N ILE A 69 -8.85 1.88 -17.91
CA ILE A 69 -9.26 1.23 -19.16
C ILE A 69 -8.31 1.60 -20.31
N SER A 70 -8.38 0.86 -21.42
CA SER A 70 -7.52 1.05 -22.60
C SER A 70 -7.49 2.50 -23.10
N ASP A 71 -8.66 3.16 -23.13
CA ASP A 71 -8.81 4.52 -23.65
C ASP A 71 -8.18 5.58 -22.75
N GLN A 72 -7.81 5.21 -21.51
CA GLN A 72 -7.16 6.05 -20.51
C GLN A 72 -5.71 5.63 -20.24
N ALA A 73 -5.19 4.65 -20.99
CA ALA A 73 -3.85 4.13 -20.79
C ALA A 73 -2.78 5.19 -21.08
N GLY A 74 -1.94 5.47 -20.08
CA GLY A 74 -0.79 6.37 -20.24
C GLY A 74 0.36 5.77 -21.05
N ILE A 75 0.30 4.47 -21.36
CA ILE A 75 1.32 3.70 -22.09
C ILE A 75 2.72 3.93 -21.50
N TYR A 76 3.55 4.73 -22.16
CA TYR A 76 4.92 5.00 -21.74
C TYR A 76 5.00 5.96 -20.55
N ALA A 77 4.00 6.84 -20.38
CA ALA A 77 3.92 7.76 -19.24
C ALA A 77 3.27 7.11 -18.01
N SER A 78 2.85 5.83 -18.10
CA SER A 78 2.18 5.16 -16.99
C SER A 78 3.13 4.87 -15.83
N PHE A 79 2.60 4.79 -14.63
CA PHE A 79 3.38 4.37 -13.46
C PHE A 79 4.02 2.99 -13.64
N LEU A 80 3.28 2.04 -14.23
CA LEU A 80 3.73 0.65 -14.37
C LEU A 80 4.85 0.49 -15.40
N MET A 81 4.93 1.37 -16.41
CA MET A 81 6.07 1.43 -17.33
C MET A 81 7.39 1.67 -16.60
N HIS A 82 7.36 2.43 -15.50
CA HIS A 82 8.54 2.78 -14.70
C HIS A 82 8.82 1.82 -13.54
N MET A 83 7.84 1.03 -13.13
CA MET A 83 7.91 0.23 -11.91
C MET A 83 8.03 -1.27 -12.18
N ASP A 84 7.35 -1.79 -13.20
CA ASP A 84 7.40 -3.21 -13.51
C ASP A 84 8.71 -3.57 -14.23
N SER A 85 9.56 -4.36 -13.58
CA SER A 85 10.84 -4.85 -14.11
C SER A 85 10.71 -5.65 -15.40
N ASP A 86 9.53 -6.19 -15.67
CA ASP A 86 9.28 -7.04 -16.84
C ASP A 86 8.68 -6.22 -18.00
N SER A 87 8.34 -4.94 -17.74
CA SER A 87 7.86 -4.01 -18.75
C SER A 87 8.95 -3.70 -19.78
N PRO A 88 8.61 -3.61 -21.08
CA PRO A 88 9.56 -3.11 -22.07
C PRO A 88 9.78 -1.62 -21.80
N GLY A 89 11.03 -1.19 -21.60
CA GLY A 89 11.36 0.23 -21.48
C GLY A 89 11.92 0.61 -20.11
N TYR A 90 11.22 1.47 -19.35
CA TYR A 90 11.85 2.12 -18.21
C TYR A 90 12.04 1.19 -17.01
N GLY A 91 11.08 0.32 -16.71
CA GLY A 91 11.15 -0.60 -15.57
C GLY A 91 12.28 -1.63 -15.68
N ASN A 92 12.58 -2.10 -16.90
CA ASN A 92 13.63 -3.10 -17.15
C ASN A 92 15.04 -2.51 -17.34
N THR A 93 15.16 -1.18 -17.50
CA THR A 93 16.46 -0.48 -17.62
C THR A 93 16.79 0.37 -16.39
N ALA A 94 15.79 0.85 -15.66
CA ALA A 94 15.94 1.67 -14.46
C ALA A 94 15.35 0.97 -13.23
N PHE A 95 16.00 -0.12 -12.82
CA PHE A 95 15.58 -0.98 -11.71
C PHE A 95 15.29 -0.21 -10.41
N LYS A 96 14.13 -0.51 -9.82
CA LYS A 96 13.70 -0.03 -8.49
C LYS A 96 13.95 -1.14 -7.48
N ARG A 97 14.78 -0.88 -6.46
CA ARG A 97 15.26 -1.92 -5.54
C ARG A 97 15.08 -1.51 -4.09
N ILE A 98 14.85 -2.49 -3.22
CA ILE A 98 14.86 -2.28 -1.78
C ILE A 98 16.30 -2.28 -1.24
N ASN A 99 16.55 -1.45 -0.22
CA ASN A 99 17.79 -1.53 0.54
C ASN A 99 17.89 -2.88 1.26
N LYS A 100 19.02 -3.58 1.13
CA LYS A 100 19.23 -4.91 1.73
C LYS A 100 19.02 -4.95 3.25
N GLN A 101 19.35 -3.88 3.97
CA GLN A 101 19.19 -3.82 5.43
C GLN A 101 17.71 -3.70 5.80
N LEU A 102 16.92 -2.96 5.01
CA LEU A 102 15.47 -2.91 5.19
C LEU A 102 14.82 -4.25 4.83
N TYR A 103 15.27 -4.91 3.76
CA TYR A 103 14.80 -6.25 3.42
C TYR A 103 15.05 -7.25 4.54
N ALA A 104 16.25 -7.21 5.14
CA ALA A 104 16.63 -8.07 6.27
C ALA A 104 15.83 -7.83 7.56
N LYS A 105 15.02 -6.75 7.65
CA LYS A 105 14.09 -6.54 8.77
C LYS A 105 12.78 -7.32 8.61
N MET A 106 12.47 -7.85 7.43
CA MET A 106 11.31 -8.70 7.22
C MET A 106 11.66 -10.15 7.55
N GLY A 107 10.78 -10.83 8.28
CA GLY A 107 10.95 -12.24 8.59
C GLY A 107 10.83 -13.12 7.35
N PRO A 108 11.33 -14.37 7.40
CA PRO A 108 11.27 -15.30 6.28
C PRO A 108 9.84 -15.69 5.90
N ASN A 109 8.85 -15.41 6.75
CA ASN A 109 7.42 -15.66 6.50
C ASN A 109 6.63 -14.39 6.16
N ASP A 110 7.28 -13.24 6.08
CA ASP A 110 6.63 -12.01 5.63
C ASP A 110 6.26 -12.11 4.15
N VAL A 111 4.96 -12.01 3.85
CA VAL A 111 4.45 -12.02 2.49
C VAL A 111 5.06 -10.92 1.64
N ARG A 112 5.41 -9.77 2.22
CA ARG A 112 6.05 -8.65 1.51
C ARG A 112 7.46 -9.03 1.09
N ALA A 113 8.24 -9.69 1.94
CA ALA A 113 9.56 -10.19 1.56
C ALA A 113 9.47 -11.14 0.36
N LYS A 114 8.48 -12.03 0.34
CA LYS A 114 8.28 -13.04 -0.71
C LYS A 114 7.66 -12.50 -2.00
N LYS A 115 6.83 -11.46 -1.93
CA LYS A 115 5.96 -11.03 -3.03
C LYS A 115 6.23 -9.61 -3.52
N TRP A 116 6.97 -8.79 -2.78
CA TRP A 116 7.30 -7.43 -3.21
C TRP A 116 8.72 -7.29 -3.72
N TRP A 117 9.58 -8.25 -3.42
CA TRP A 117 11.00 -8.19 -3.73
C TRP A 117 11.52 -9.53 -4.25
N ASP A 118 12.34 -9.47 -5.29
CA ASP A 118 13.14 -10.57 -5.80
C ASP A 118 14.60 -10.37 -5.36
N PRO A 119 15.06 -11.07 -4.29
CA PRO A 119 16.45 -10.96 -3.82
C PRO A 119 17.46 -11.60 -4.78
N ALA A 120 17.04 -12.36 -5.78
CA ALA A 120 17.91 -13.11 -6.68
C ALA A 120 17.86 -12.62 -8.13
N HIS A 121 17.24 -11.47 -8.39
CA HIS A 121 17.06 -10.94 -9.75
C HIS A 121 18.39 -10.85 -10.52
N PRO A 122 18.46 -11.37 -11.77
CA PRO A 122 19.73 -11.59 -12.48
C PRO A 122 20.48 -10.30 -12.82
N SER A 123 19.76 -9.21 -13.10
CA SER A 123 20.36 -7.90 -13.37
C SER A 123 20.73 -7.13 -12.09
N GLY A 124 20.63 -7.77 -10.92
CA GLY A 124 21.02 -7.28 -9.62
C GLY A 124 19.91 -7.49 -8.58
N ALA A 125 20.33 -8.01 -7.41
CA ALA A 125 19.47 -8.46 -6.32
C ALA A 125 18.50 -7.39 -5.78
N TYR A 126 17.48 -7.86 -5.06
CA TYR A 126 16.49 -7.06 -4.32
C TYR A 126 15.60 -6.19 -5.22
N GLN A 127 15.28 -6.70 -6.40
CA GLN A 127 14.41 -6.06 -7.38
C GLN A 127 12.98 -5.96 -6.85
N GLN A 128 12.35 -4.80 -7.01
CA GLN A 128 10.93 -4.67 -6.73
C GLN A 128 10.11 -5.49 -7.74
N ILE A 129 9.11 -6.21 -7.24
CA ILE A 129 8.11 -6.97 -8.03
C ILE A 129 6.67 -6.74 -7.53
N LYS A 130 6.48 -5.79 -6.61
CA LYS A 130 5.18 -5.45 -5.99
C LYS A 130 4.14 -4.90 -6.98
N PHE A 131 4.59 -4.15 -7.98
CA PHE A 131 3.82 -3.37 -8.93
C PHE A 131 4.04 -4.00 -10.29
N LYS A 132 2.97 -4.52 -10.88
CA LYS A 132 3.01 -5.24 -12.16
C LYS A 132 1.88 -4.77 -13.05
N TRP A 133 2.05 -4.86 -14.36
CA TRP A 133 0.92 -4.65 -15.29
C TRP A 133 -0.24 -5.59 -15.00
N ALA A 134 -1.47 -5.12 -15.16
CA ALA A 134 -2.64 -6.00 -15.18
C ALA A 134 -2.75 -6.65 -16.56
N ASP A 135 -2.65 -5.84 -17.62
CA ASP A 135 -2.48 -6.29 -19.00
C ASP A 135 -1.56 -5.32 -19.75
N ILE A 136 -0.36 -5.80 -20.08
CA ILE A 136 0.63 -4.98 -20.78
C ILE A 136 0.32 -4.80 -22.26
N THR A 137 -0.48 -5.68 -22.87
CA THR A 137 -0.80 -5.63 -24.31
C THR A 137 -1.66 -4.42 -24.66
N ILE A 138 -2.43 -3.95 -23.68
CA ILE A 138 -3.26 -2.74 -23.74
C ILE A 138 -2.82 -1.67 -22.73
N TYR A 139 -1.66 -1.87 -22.08
CA TYR A 139 -1.06 -0.96 -21.10
C TYR A 139 -2.01 -0.55 -19.96
N THR A 140 -2.73 -1.52 -19.39
CA THR A 140 -3.66 -1.29 -18.27
C THR A 140 -3.14 -1.85 -16.95
N GLY A 141 -3.55 -1.18 -15.89
CA GLY A 141 -3.28 -1.52 -14.51
C GLY A 141 -3.64 -0.32 -13.64
N ASP A 142 -4.48 -0.58 -12.64
CA ASP A 142 -5.12 0.46 -11.87
C ASP A 142 -4.13 1.21 -10.98
N TYR A 143 -4.48 2.46 -10.67
CA TYR A 143 -3.70 3.29 -9.76
C TYR A 143 -4.32 3.30 -8.37
N ILE A 144 -3.53 2.91 -7.38
CA ILE A 144 -3.96 2.88 -5.98
C ILE A 144 -3.45 4.16 -5.29
N TRP A 145 -4.37 4.97 -4.77
CA TRP A 145 -4.03 6.24 -4.12
C TRP A 145 -4.16 6.20 -2.60
N MET A 146 -5.02 5.35 -2.04
CA MET A 146 -5.21 5.23 -0.60
C MET A 146 -5.67 3.82 -0.21
N ARG A 147 -5.13 3.29 0.90
CA ARG A 147 -5.50 1.97 1.43
C ARG A 147 -5.77 2.00 2.93
N ASN A 148 -6.53 1.03 3.42
CA ASN A 148 -6.87 0.87 4.84
C ASN A 148 -5.62 0.85 5.73
N GLU A 149 -4.55 0.17 5.29
CA GLU A 149 -3.34 0.02 6.10
C GLU A 149 -2.57 1.32 6.29
N GLU A 150 -2.69 2.28 5.37
CA GLU A 150 -2.11 3.61 5.58
C GLU A 150 -2.79 4.31 6.74
N MET A 151 -4.12 4.30 6.76
CA MET A 151 -4.90 4.88 7.86
C MET A 151 -4.67 4.11 9.16
N LEU A 152 -4.49 2.79 9.11
CA LEU A 152 -4.14 2.00 10.29
C LEU A 152 -2.80 2.46 10.87
N LEU A 153 -1.78 2.64 10.02
CA LEU A 153 -0.46 3.10 10.43
C LEU A 153 -0.51 4.55 10.96
N THR A 154 -1.27 5.43 10.31
CA THR A 154 -1.52 6.80 10.79
C THR A 154 -2.17 6.79 12.18
N GLN A 155 -3.18 5.94 12.39
CA GLN A 155 -3.83 5.79 13.70
C GLN A 155 -2.84 5.25 14.73
N ALA A 156 -2.07 4.21 14.41
CA ALA A 156 -1.10 3.64 15.33
C ALA A 156 0.00 4.64 15.73
N GLU A 157 0.52 5.42 14.77
CA GLU A 157 1.47 6.48 15.05
C GLU A 157 0.88 7.55 15.96
N ALA A 158 -0.32 8.04 15.64
CA ALA A 158 -1.00 9.05 16.45
C ALA A 158 -1.31 8.57 17.87
N GLU A 159 -1.74 7.31 18.04
CA GLU A 159 -1.94 6.71 19.38
C GLU A 159 -0.64 6.68 20.19
N CYS A 160 0.47 6.25 19.57
CA CYS A 160 1.79 6.26 20.22
C CYS A 160 2.21 7.68 20.64
N ARG A 161 2.01 8.68 19.76
CA ARG A 161 2.31 10.09 20.07
C ARG A 161 1.46 10.68 21.20
N LEU A 162 0.27 10.12 21.44
CA LEU A 162 -0.61 10.49 22.54
C LEU A 162 -0.33 9.71 23.84
N GLY A 163 0.66 8.81 23.84
CA GLY A 163 1.00 7.96 24.98
C GLY A 163 0.13 6.71 25.12
N ASN A 164 -0.66 6.36 24.09
CA ASN A 164 -1.54 5.20 24.07
C ASN A 164 -0.85 3.98 23.44
N ASP A 165 0.32 3.60 23.96
CA ASP A 165 1.18 2.56 23.37
C ASP A 165 0.45 1.22 23.18
N ALA A 166 -0.38 0.82 24.15
CA ALA A 166 -1.14 -0.43 24.06
C ALA A 166 -2.08 -0.47 22.83
N ALA A 167 -2.72 0.66 22.51
CA ALA A 167 -3.59 0.78 21.34
C ALA A 167 -2.78 0.78 20.04
N ALA A 168 -1.66 1.52 20.01
CA ALA A 168 -0.75 1.53 18.87
C ALA A 168 -0.22 0.14 18.54
N GLN A 169 0.28 -0.57 19.56
CA GLN A 169 0.78 -1.93 19.40
C GLN A 169 -0.30 -2.90 18.94
N GLN A 170 -1.55 -2.76 19.41
CA GLN A 170 -2.63 -3.63 18.95
C GLN A 170 -2.90 -3.47 17.46
N LEU A 171 -2.95 -2.23 16.98
CA LEU A 171 -3.11 -1.94 15.55
C LEU A 171 -1.98 -2.56 14.72
N LEU A 172 -0.73 -2.44 15.18
CA LEU A 172 0.41 -3.06 14.53
C LEU A 172 0.34 -4.59 14.54
N ARG A 173 -0.13 -5.21 15.64
CA ARG A 173 -0.38 -6.66 15.71
C ARG A 173 -1.41 -7.09 14.68
N ASP A 174 -2.53 -6.38 14.58
CA ASP A 174 -3.61 -6.70 13.64
C ASP A 174 -3.12 -6.65 12.18
N LEU A 175 -2.32 -5.63 11.84
CA LEU A 175 -1.70 -5.52 10.52
C LEU A 175 -0.70 -6.65 10.28
N MET A 176 0.23 -6.85 11.21
CA MET A 176 1.34 -7.77 11.01
C MET A 176 0.91 -9.24 11.04
N ALA A 177 -0.19 -9.58 11.72
CA ALA A 177 -0.82 -10.89 11.60
C ALA A 177 -1.21 -11.26 10.15
N LYS A 178 -1.47 -10.24 9.30
CA LYS A 178 -1.74 -10.41 7.86
C LYS A 178 -0.49 -10.31 6.98
N ARG A 179 0.69 -10.08 7.55
CA ARG A 179 1.95 -9.91 6.80
C ARG A 179 2.93 -11.03 7.11
N ASP A 180 3.21 -11.25 8.38
CA ASP A 180 4.15 -12.24 8.87
C ASP A 180 3.57 -12.90 10.14
N PRO A 181 3.10 -14.16 10.05
CA PRO A 181 2.54 -14.89 11.19
C PRO A 181 3.48 -15.02 12.38
N ASN A 182 4.80 -14.87 12.17
CA ASN A 182 5.82 -14.99 13.20
C ASN A 182 6.24 -13.63 13.77
N TYR A 183 5.61 -12.54 13.36
CA TYR A 183 5.97 -11.20 13.82
C TYR A 183 5.56 -11.00 15.28
N THR A 184 6.50 -10.49 16.08
CA THR A 184 6.26 -10.14 17.49
C THR A 184 6.38 -8.63 17.67
N VAL A 185 5.32 -8.01 18.22
CA VAL A 185 5.31 -6.59 18.59
C VAL A 185 5.89 -6.49 20.00
N ASN A 186 7.20 -6.22 20.09
CA ASN A 186 7.93 -6.19 21.36
C ASN A 186 8.16 -4.77 21.92
N LYS A 187 7.81 -3.73 21.15
CA LYS A 187 7.81 -2.32 21.52
C LYS A 187 6.73 -1.60 20.74
#